data_AF-A0A1V5CS77-F1
#
_entry.id   AF-A0A1V5CS77-F1
#
_cell.length_a   1.000
_cell.length_b   1.000
_cell.length_c   1.000
_cell.angle_alpha   90.00
_cell.angle_beta   90.00
_cell.angle_gamma   90.00
#
_symmetry.space_group_name_H-M   'P 1'
#
loop_
_entity.id
_entity.type
_entity.pdbx_description
1 polymer ?
#
loop_
_entity_poly.entity_id
_entity_poly.type
_entity_poly.pdbx_seq_one_letter_code
_entity_poly.pdbx_strand_id
1 'polypeptide(L)' 'MPMAIINGRRVDVPSTATDDDIRRAGGIRDDRTLIKRERHGNFVIPRGSRANVAEGDVFVDSPKRIKG' A
#
# COMPACT_ATOMS: atom_id res chain seq x y z
N MET A 1 14.64 -2.67 -7.71
CA MET A 1 13.47 -2.47 -6.83
C MET A 1 12.36 -1.96 -7.71
N PRO A 2 11.16 -2.55 -7.70
CA PRO A 2 10.03 -2.06 -8.48
C PRO A 2 9.59 -0.66 -8.04
N MET A 3 9.12 0.13 -9.00
CA MET A 3 8.53 1.43 -8.77
C MET A 3 7.03 1.28 -8.58
N ALA A 4 6.55 1.55 -7.38
CA ALA A 4 5.13 1.58 -7.05
C ALA A 4 4.59 3.02 -7.04
N ILE A 5 3.27 3.17 -7.19
CA ILE A 5 2.57 4.44 -7.07
C ILE A 5 1.84 4.45 -5.72
N ILE A 6 2.31 5.23 -4.76
CA ILE A 6 1.68 5.36 -3.44
C ILE A 6 1.07 6.75 -3.31
N ASN A 7 -0.26 6.83 -3.13
CA ASN A 7 -1.00 8.10 -3.07
C ASN A 7 -0.66 9.07 -4.23
N GLY A 8 -0.47 8.52 -5.43
CA GLY A 8 -0.13 9.28 -6.65
C GLY A 8 1.36 9.63 -6.80
N ARG A 9 2.22 9.23 -5.87
CA ARG A 9 3.68 9.43 -5.95
C ARG A 9 4.38 8.15 -6.36
N ARG A 10 5.37 8.25 -7.24
CA ARG A 10 6.25 7.13 -7.60
C ARG A 10 7.29 6.93 -6.51
N VAL A 11 7.41 5.72 -5.99
CA VAL A 11 8.33 5.37 -4.92
C VAL A 11 8.92 3.99 -5.18
N ASP A 12 10.23 3.86 -4.96
CA ASP A 12 10.90 2.55 -5.02
C ASP A 12 10.59 1.75 -3.75
N VAL A 13 10.07 0.54 -3.95
CA VAL A 13 9.70 -0.35 -2.86
C VAL A 13 10.32 -1.74 -3.16
N PRO A 14 10.78 -2.50 -2.16
CA PRO A 14 11.23 -3.87 -2.38
C PRO A 14 10.14 -4.73 -3.04
N SER A 15 10.53 -5.67 -3.91
CA SER A 15 9.59 -6.57 -4.60
C SER A 15 8.78 -7.44 -3.65
N THR A 16 9.29 -7.67 -2.45
CA THR A 16 8.56 -8.24 -1.32
C THR A 16 8.73 -7.30 -0.14
N ALA A 17 7.68 -6.59 0.21
CA ALA A 17 7.69 -5.53 1.22
C ALA A 17 6.67 -5.82 2.31
N THR A 18 6.96 -5.43 3.54
CA THR A 18 5.96 -5.41 4.61
C THR A 18 5.01 -4.22 4.43
N ASP A 19 3.83 -4.24 5.07
CA ASP A 19 2.94 -3.08 5.05
C ASP A 19 3.62 -1.82 5.61
N ASP A 20 4.48 -1.97 6.64
CA ASP A 20 5.24 -0.86 7.22
C ASP A 20 6.26 -0.27 6.25
N ASP A 21 6.91 -1.10 5.41
CA ASP A 21 7.82 -0.61 4.37
C ASP A 21 7.06 0.27 3.36
N ILE A 22 5.89 -0.20 2.90
CA ILE A 22 5.04 0.52 1.94
C ILE A 22 4.52 1.83 2.58
N ARG A 23 4.12 1.77 3.86
CA ARG A 23 3.63 2.96 4.59
C ARG A 23 4.72 3.99 4.77
N ARG A 24 5.91 3.57 5.19
CA ARG A 24 7.07 4.46 5.37
C ARG A 24 7.46 5.11 4.04
N ALA A 25 7.51 4.32 2.97
CA ALA A 25 7.81 4.80 1.62
C ALA A 25 6.78 5.84 1.13
N GLY A 26 5.49 5.61 1.41
CA GLY A 26 4.39 6.49 1.01
C GLY A 26 4.02 7.62 1.97
N GLY A 27 4.64 7.70 3.15
CA GLY A 27 4.24 8.62 4.22
C GLY A 27 2.82 8.35 4.75
N ILE A 28 2.37 7.10 4.75
CA ILE A 28 1.03 6.71 5.20
C ILE A 28 1.03 6.55 6.72
N ARG A 29 0.13 7.27 7.39
CA ARG A 29 -0.04 7.22 8.85
C ARG A 29 -0.59 5.89 9.35
N ASP A 30 -0.34 5.60 10.62
CA ASP A 30 -0.68 4.31 11.19
C ASP A 30 -2.17 4.05 11.40
N ASP A 31 -2.93 5.13 11.52
CA ASP A 31 -4.38 5.13 11.67
C ASP A 31 -5.12 4.92 10.34
N ARG A 32 -4.40 4.74 9.22
CA ARG A 32 -4.99 4.57 7.88
C ARG A 32 -4.98 3.10 7.44
N THR A 33 -5.96 2.74 6.64
CA THR A 33 -6.01 1.46 5.93
C THR A 33 -5.12 1.55 4.69
N LEU A 34 -4.21 0.59 4.53
CA LEU A 34 -3.43 0.45 3.30
C LEU A 34 -4.23 -0.41 2.31
N ILE A 35 -4.40 0.08 1.10
CA ILE A 35 -5.17 -0.60 0.06
C ILE A 35 -4.29 -0.71 -1.18
N LYS A 36 -4.13 -1.93 -1.70
CA LYS A 36 -3.61 -2.18 -3.04
C LYS A 36 -4.77 -2.07 -4.03
N ARG A 37 -4.65 -1.15 -5.00
CA ARG A 37 -5.61 -0.99 -6.09
C ARG A 37 -5.14 -1.82 -7.28
N GLU A 38 -6.00 -2.72 -7.71
CA GLU A 38 -5.79 -3.52 -8.91
C GLU A 38 -6.96 -3.29 -9.88
N ARG A 39 -6.77 -3.67 -11.14
CA ARG A 39 -7.83 -3.57 -12.16
C ARG A 39 -9.10 -4.34 -11.77
N HIS A 40 -8.95 -5.43 -11.03
CA HIS A 40 -10.04 -6.31 -10.64
C HIS A 40 -10.68 -5.95 -9.29
N GLY A 41 -10.12 -4.99 -8.55
CA GLY A 41 -10.65 -4.59 -7.26
C GLY A 41 -9.63 -3.95 -6.34
N ASN A 42 -10.12 -3.58 -5.15
CA ASN A 42 -9.31 -2.99 -4.09
C ASN A 42 -9.10 -4.02 -2.99
N PHE A 43 -7.84 -4.27 -2.64
CA PHE A 43 -7.46 -5.25 -1.63
C PHE A 43 -6.85 -4.53 -0.43
N VAL A 44 -7.41 -4.77 0.75
CA VAL A 44 -6.81 -4.27 1.99
C VAL A 44 -5.54 -5.06 2.26
N ILE A 45 -4.43 -4.36 2.50
CA ILE A 45 -3.18 -4.95 2.98
C ILE A 45 -3.22 -4.92 4.52
N PRO A 46 -3.35 -6.09 5.19
CA PRO A 46 -3.40 -6.14 6.64
C PRO A 46 -2.10 -5.66 7.30
N ARG A 47 -2.21 -5.22 8.55
CA ARG A 47 -1.03 -4.87 9.37
C ARG A 47 -0.17 -6.09 9.64
N GLY A 48 1.15 -5.92 9.58
CA GLY A 48 2.15 -6.98 9.73
C GLY A 48 2.22 -7.95 8.54
N SER A 49 1.43 -7.74 7.49
CA SER A 49 1.47 -8.61 6.32
C SER A 49 2.62 -8.23 5.37
N ARG A 50 3.01 -9.19 4.53
CA ARG A 50 3.88 -8.96 3.39
C ARG A 50 3.07 -8.92 2.11
N ALA A 51 3.43 -8.01 1.22
CA ALA A 51 2.86 -7.88 -0.11
C ALA A 51 3.95 -8.03 -1.17
N ASN A 52 3.60 -8.69 -2.27
CA ASN A 52 4.40 -8.63 -3.47
C ASN A 52 4.11 -7.31 -4.20
N VAL A 53 5.18 -6.60 -4.52
CA VAL A 53 5.14 -5.32 -5.22
C VAL A 53 5.69 -5.54 -6.62
N ALA A 54 4.90 -5.16 -7.61
CA ALA A 54 5.28 -5.13 -9.01
C ALA A 54 5.41 -3.69 -9.51
N GLU A 55 6.07 -3.54 -10.67
CA GLU A 55 6.18 -2.25 -11.35
C GLU A 55 4.78 -1.68 -11.65
N GLY A 56 4.55 -0.43 -11.25
CA GLY A 56 3.29 0.26 -11.46
C GLY A 56 2.16 -0.12 -10.49
N ASP A 57 2.42 -0.98 -9.48
CA ASP A 57 1.44 -1.28 -8.45
C ASP A 57 0.97 0.00 -7.74
N VAL A 58 -0.34 0.13 -7.53
CA VAL A 58 -0.93 1.32 -6.92
C VAL A 58 -1.35 1.02 -5.49
N PHE A 59 -0.82 1.79 -4.55
CA PHE A 59 -1.22 1.76 -3.15
C PHE A 59 -1.87 3.08 -2.75
N VAL A 60 -2.96 3.00 -2.01
CA VAL A 60 -3.68 4.17 -1.50
C VAL A 60 -3.98 4.00 -0.03
N ASP A 61 -4.01 5.13 0.68
CA ASP A 61 -4.53 5.17 2.03
C ASP A 61 -6.05 5.43 2.03
N SER A 62 -6.70 5.01 3.11
CA SER A 62 -8.12 5.27 3.34
C SER A 62 -8.37 5.37 4.84
N PRO A 63 -9.34 6.18 5.31
CA PRO A 63 -9.78 6.12 6.70
C PRO A 63 -10.13 4.69 7.12
N LYS A 64 -9.87 4.33 8.38
CA LYS A 64 -10.38 3.07 8.94
C LYS A 64 -11.90 3.10 8.84
N ARG A 65 -12.49 2.13 8.14
CA ARG A 65 -13.94 1.92 8.17
C ARG A 65 -14.30 1.37 9.54
N ILE A 66 -14.84 2.22 10.41
CA ILE A 66 -15.56 1.79 11.60
C ILE A 66 -16.96 1.44 11.11
N LYS A 67 -17.31 0.15 11.07
CA LYS A 67 -18.68 -0.28 10.84
C LYS A 67 -19.43 0.02 12.14
N GLY A 68 -20.24 1.09 12.14
CA GLY A 68 -21.23 1.36 13.18
C GLY A 68 -22.36 0.34 13.17
#